data_AF-A0A0D0DER8-F1
#
_entry.id   AF-A0A0D0DER8-F1
#
_cell.length_a   1.000
_cell.length_b   1.000
_cell.length_c   1.000
_cell.angle_alpha   90.00
_cell.angle_beta   90.00
_cell.angle_gamma   90.00
#
_symmetry.space_group_name_H-M   'P 1'
#
loop_
_entity.id
_entity.type
_entity.pdbx_description
1 polymer ?
#
loop_
_entity_poly.entity_id
_entity_poly.type
_entity_poly.pdbx_seq_one_letter_code
_entity_poly.pdbx_strand_id
1 'polypeptide(L)'
;KHARTVLTLAVELGVPDLPNHLLHFLFNQLNMDDRISSEDVHLSDCPAFAGSIKVFNSATAIFVSPSNPSSIGGMRWEQICATPSWYHGPGYYDCVFVTTNDR
;
A
#
# COMPACT_ATOMS: atom_id res chain seq x y z
N LYS A 1 10.45 -13.71 7.65
CA LYS A 1 10.87 -12.49 8.39
C LYS A 1 11.06 -11.42 7.34
N HIS A 2 10.31 -10.32 7.41
CA HIS A 2 10.46 -9.21 6.47
C HIS A 2 11.44 -8.17 6.99
N ALA A 3 12.01 -7.41 6.06
CA ALA A 3 12.72 -6.17 6.35
C ALA A 3 11.97 -5.29 7.36
N ARG A 4 12.74 -4.62 8.22
CA ARG A 4 12.22 -3.73 9.28
C ARG A 4 12.59 -2.28 9.05
N THR A 5 13.50 -2.01 8.12
CA THR A 5 13.91 -0.67 7.71
C THR A 5 13.65 -0.47 6.23
N VAL A 6 13.43 0.77 5.81
CA VAL A 6 13.16 1.13 4.41
C VAL A 6 14.28 0.67 3.49
N LEU A 7 15.54 0.84 3.91
CA LEU A 7 16.70 0.43 3.13
C LEU A 7 16.77 -1.09 2.93
N THR A 8 16.52 -1.87 3.98
CA THR A 8 16.50 -3.34 3.84
C THR A 8 15.33 -3.80 2.96
N LEU A 9 14.19 -3.11 3.04
CA LEU A 9 13.02 -3.41 2.22
C LEU A 9 13.25 -3.05 0.74
N ALA A 10 13.93 -1.94 0.47
CA ALA A 10 14.32 -1.52 -0.87
C ALA A 10 15.14 -2.60 -1.59
N VAL A 11 16.08 -3.22 -0.87
CA VAL A 11 16.88 -4.36 -1.37
C VAL A 11 16.02 -5.61 -1.54
N GLU A 12 15.18 -5.94 -0.55
CA GLU A 12 14.29 -7.12 -0.61
C GLU A 12 13.33 -7.06 -1.81
N LEU A 13 12.80 -5.88 -2.13
CA LEU A 13 11.86 -5.66 -3.24
C LEU A 13 12.53 -5.36 -4.58
N GLY A 14 13.85 -5.09 -4.60
CA GLY A 14 14.55 -4.64 -5.82
C GLY A 14 14.15 -3.23 -6.27
N VAL A 15 13.71 -2.37 -5.34
CA VAL A 15 13.28 -0.99 -5.60
C VAL A 15 14.19 -0.04 -4.83
N PRO A 16 15.33 0.40 -5.40
CA PRO A 16 16.32 1.20 -4.67
C PRO A 16 15.76 2.58 -4.27
N ASP A 17 14.85 3.15 -5.07
CA ASP A 17 14.24 4.46 -4.82
C ASP A 17 13.08 4.41 -3.81
N LEU A 18 12.79 3.26 -3.20
CA LEU A 18 11.72 3.12 -2.20
C LEU A 18 11.78 4.18 -1.08
N PRO A 19 12.97 4.57 -0.55
CA PRO A 19 13.04 5.65 0.43
C PRO A 19 12.47 6.98 -0.09
N ASN A 20 12.77 7.34 -1.33
CA ASN A 20 12.27 8.59 -1.94
C ASN A 20 10.75 8.54 -2.10
N HIS A 21 10.22 7.42 -2.61
CA HIS A 21 8.78 7.21 -2.75
C HIS A 21 8.06 7.29 -1.40
N LEU A 22 8.66 6.76 -0.34
CA LEU A 22 8.11 6.84 1.01
C LEU A 22 8.03 8.30 1.49
N LEU A 23 9.07 9.11 1.26
CA LEU A 23 9.10 10.51 1.67
C LEU A 23 8.03 11.33 0.94
N HIS A 24 7.90 11.15 -0.38
CA HIS A 24 6.85 11.77 -1.18
C HIS A 24 5.44 11.32 -0.76
N PHE A 25 5.26 10.03 -0.48
CA PHE A 25 4.01 9.50 0.04
C PHE A 25 3.64 10.15 1.38
N LEU A 26 4.59 10.24 2.32
CA LEU A 26 4.37 10.89 3.61
C LEU A 26 4.07 12.39 3.44
N PHE A 27 4.74 13.08 2.53
CA PHE A 27 4.42 14.47 2.21
C PHE A 27 2.95 14.62 1.77
N ASN A 28 2.48 13.79 0.84
CA ASN A 28 1.07 13.83 0.39
C ASN A 28 0.08 13.54 1.52
N GLN A 29 0.40 12.59 2.42
CA GLN A 29 -0.47 12.26 3.54
C GLN A 29 -0.59 13.41 4.55
N LEU A 30 0.48 14.21 4.73
CA LEU A 30 0.51 15.33 5.68
C LEU A 30 -0.05 16.63 5.08
N ASN A 31 0.00 16.80 3.75
CA ASN A 31 -0.40 18.03 3.06
C ASN A 31 -1.62 17.79 2.12
N MET A 32 -2.61 17.05 2.60
CA MET A 32 -3.75 16.57 1.79
C MET A 32 -4.62 17.67 1.17
N ASP A 33 -4.53 18.91 1.66
CA ASP A 33 -5.28 20.09 1.17
C ASP A 33 -4.51 20.95 0.16
N ASP A 34 -3.19 20.71 0.02
CA ASP A 34 -2.36 21.49 -0.89
C ASP A 34 -2.45 20.93 -2.31
N ARG A 35 -2.59 21.82 -3.29
CA ARG A 35 -2.63 21.48 -4.74
C ARG A 35 -1.26 21.12 -5.29
N ILE A 36 -0.26 20.94 -4.43
CA ILE A 36 1.13 20.69 -4.80
C ILE A 36 1.28 19.18 -4.94
N SER A 37 1.61 18.73 -6.14
CA SER A 37 1.96 17.33 -6.37
C SER A 37 3.25 16.99 -5.64
N SER A 38 3.30 15.87 -4.92
CA SER A 38 4.57 15.41 -4.33
C SER A 38 5.69 15.26 -5.36
N GLU A 39 5.37 15.00 -6.63
CA GLU A 39 6.36 14.83 -7.70
C GLU A 39 7.16 16.12 -7.98
N ASP A 40 6.58 17.28 -7.64
CA ASP A 40 7.20 18.59 -7.83
C ASP A 40 7.99 19.07 -6.59
N VAL A 41 7.93 18.32 -5.49
CA VAL A 41 8.55 18.69 -4.21
C VAL A 41 9.96 18.11 -4.12
N HIS A 42 10.94 18.95 -3.76
CA HIS A 42 12.30 18.45 -3.59
C HIS A 42 12.39 17.59 -2.32
N LEU A 43 13.20 16.52 -2.34
CA LEU A 43 13.35 15.60 -1.19
C LEU A 43 13.79 16.29 0.11
N SER A 44 14.46 17.45 0.01
CA SER A 44 14.83 18.27 1.19
C SER A 44 13.63 18.82 1.94
N ASP A 45 12.50 18.99 1.26
CA ASP A 45 11.29 19.61 1.76
C ASP A 45 10.30 18.54 2.25
N CYS A 46 10.61 17.26 2.00
CA CYS A 46 9.84 16.14 2.51
C CYS A 46 10.14 15.85 3.99
N PRO A 47 9.15 15.35 4.75
CA PRO A 47 9.35 14.99 6.15
C PRO A 47 10.30 13.79 6.27
N ALA A 48 11.28 13.88 7.17
CA ALA A 48 12.19 12.77 7.44
C ALA A 48 11.46 11.57 8.08
N PHE A 49 11.83 10.36 7.68
CA PHE A 49 11.31 9.11 8.26
C PHE A 49 12.43 8.31 8.92
N ALA A 50 12.37 8.17 10.24
CA ALA A 50 13.31 7.35 11.05
C ALA A 50 12.62 6.14 11.72
N GLY A 51 11.40 5.81 11.29
CA GLY A 51 10.59 4.75 11.88
C GLY A 51 10.96 3.34 11.41
N SER A 52 10.30 2.35 12.02
CA SER A 52 10.31 0.96 11.52
C SER A 52 9.16 0.72 10.55
N ILE A 53 9.36 -0.16 9.58
CA ILE A 53 8.31 -0.61 8.66
C ILE A 53 7.79 -1.98 9.09
N LYS A 54 6.47 -2.15 8.94
CA LYS A 54 5.81 -3.45 9.00
C LYS A 54 5.32 -3.80 7.60
N VAL A 55 5.63 -5.01 7.16
CA VAL A 55 5.20 -5.55 5.86
C VAL A 55 4.08 -6.55 6.09
N PHE A 56 2.99 -6.38 5.36
CA PHE A 56 1.85 -7.29 5.35
C PHE A 56 1.64 -7.78 3.92
N ASN A 57 1.67 -9.10 3.73
CA ASN A 57 1.51 -9.73 2.41
C ASN A 57 0.04 -10.06 2.09
N SER A 58 -0.89 -9.65 2.93
CA SER A 58 -2.31 -9.70 2.62
C SER A 58 -3.08 -8.66 3.43
N ALA A 59 -4.24 -8.27 2.89
CA ALA A 59 -5.21 -7.42 3.53
C ALA A 59 -6.61 -7.99 3.29
N THR A 60 -7.54 -7.75 4.21
CA THR A 60 -8.94 -8.17 4.05
C THR A 60 -9.80 -6.94 3.78
N ALA A 61 -10.51 -6.93 2.66
CA ALA A 61 -11.52 -5.94 2.33
C ALA A 61 -12.91 -6.47 2.72
N ILE A 62 -13.68 -5.67 3.46
CA ILE A 62 -15.06 -6.00 3.85
C ILE A 62 -15.97 -4.95 3.22
N PHE A 63 -16.95 -5.37 2.43
CA PHE A 63 -17.85 -4.45 1.72
C PHE A 63 -19.24 -5.06 1.52
N VAL A 64 -20.23 -4.19 1.31
CA VAL A 64 -21.60 -4.59 0.93
C VAL A 64 -21.76 -4.32 -0.55
N SER A 65 -22.14 -5.33 -1.33
CA SER A 65 -22.39 -5.18 -2.77
C SER A 65 -23.88 -4.93 -3.01
N PRO A 66 -24.28 -3.74 -3.51
CA PRO A 66 -25.70 -3.42 -3.73
C PRO A 66 -26.41 -4.38 -4.69
N SER A 67 -25.66 -4.99 -5.61
CA SER A 67 -26.17 -5.90 -6.65
C SER A 67 -26.30 -7.35 -6.21
N ASN A 68 -25.82 -7.72 -5.01
CA ASN A 68 -25.91 -9.10 -4.52
C ASN A 68 -26.51 -9.18 -3.11
N PRO A 69 -27.85 -9.09 -2.98
CA PRO A 69 -28.55 -9.12 -1.70
C PRO A 69 -28.58 -10.52 -1.03
N SER A 70 -27.90 -11.52 -1.58
CA SER A 70 -28.13 -12.94 -1.30
C SER A 70 -27.31 -13.54 -0.14
N SER A 71 -26.55 -12.74 0.60
CA SER A 71 -25.92 -13.20 1.85
C SER A 71 -26.66 -12.66 3.07
N ILE A 72 -26.79 -13.48 4.12
CA ILE A 72 -27.33 -13.05 5.42
C ILE A 72 -26.50 -11.85 5.91
N GLY A 73 -27.11 -10.65 5.87
CA GLY A 73 -26.47 -9.38 6.25
C GLY A 73 -25.82 -8.57 5.11
N GLY A 74 -25.77 -9.08 3.88
CA GLY A 74 -25.27 -8.34 2.70
C GLY A 74 -23.75 -8.05 2.67
N MET A 75 -23.00 -8.45 3.70
CA MET A 75 -21.56 -8.21 3.82
C MET A 75 -20.75 -9.30 3.11
N ARG A 76 -19.78 -8.88 2.30
CA ARG A 76 -18.75 -9.72 1.71
C ARG A 76 -17.40 -9.43 2.35
N TRP A 77 -16.53 -10.42 2.30
CA TRP A 77 -15.12 -10.31 2.66
C TRP A 77 -14.29 -10.88 1.51
N GLU A 78 -13.28 -10.15 1.10
CA GLU A 78 -12.31 -10.58 0.09
C GLU A 78 -10.91 -10.40 0.68
N GLN A 79 -10.06 -11.42 0.52
CA GLN A 79 -8.67 -11.35 0.94
C GLN A 79 -7.82 -11.02 -0.27
N ILE A 80 -7.13 -9.88 -0.20
CA ILE A 80 -6.18 -9.41 -1.20
C ILE A 80 -4.80 -9.88 -0.77
N CYS A 81 -4.09 -10.59 -1.63
CA CYS A 81 -2.80 -11.19 -1.33
C CYS A 81 -1.68 -10.60 -2.21
N ALA A 82 -0.51 -10.41 -1.61
CA ALA A 82 0.76 -10.09 -2.24
C ALA A 82 1.85 -10.97 -1.62
N THR A 83 1.64 -12.29 -1.65
CA THR A 83 2.50 -13.26 -0.97
C THR A 83 3.64 -13.68 -1.90
N PRO A 84 4.91 -13.36 -1.58
CA PRO A 84 6.02 -13.58 -2.51
C PRO A 84 6.38 -15.05 -2.76
N SER A 85 5.90 -15.96 -1.90
CA SER A 85 6.07 -17.40 -2.06
C SER A 85 4.84 -18.12 -1.50
N TRP A 86 4.03 -18.73 -2.37
CA TRP A 86 2.81 -19.44 -2.01
C TRP A 86 3.02 -20.95 -2.12
N TYR A 87 2.78 -21.71 -1.03
CA TYR A 87 3.03 -23.16 -0.93
C TYR A 87 4.41 -23.62 -1.46
N HIS A 88 5.49 -22.91 -1.10
CA HIS A 88 6.85 -23.15 -1.61
C HIS A 88 6.99 -23.02 -3.15
N GLY A 89 6.00 -22.40 -3.79
CA GLY A 89 5.96 -22.12 -5.20
C GLY A 89 6.08 -20.62 -5.50
N PRO A 90 5.69 -20.21 -6.71
CA PRO A 90 5.75 -18.81 -7.12
C PRO A 90 4.88 -17.92 -6.22
N GLY A 91 5.16 -16.61 -6.24
CA GLY A 91 4.36 -15.63 -5.53
C GLY A 91 2.92 -15.59 -6.04
N TYR A 92 2.00 -15.29 -5.13
CA TYR A 92 0.58 -15.08 -5.41
C TYR A 92 0.24 -13.61 -5.15
N TYR A 93 -0.10 -12.91 -6.23
CA TYR A 93 -0.37 -11.47 -6.24
C TYR A 93 -1.74 -11.21 -6.86
N ASP A 94 -2.67 -10.69 -6.05
CA ASP A 94 -3.98 -10.24 -6.49
C ASP A 94 -3.88 -8.82 -7.06
N CYS A 95 -4.62 -8.57 -8.14
CA CYS A 95 -4.77 -7.24 -8.71
C CYS A 95 -6.04 -6.59 -8.18
N VAL A 96 -5.92 -5.38 -7.63
CA VAL A 96 -7.05 -4.61 -7.13
C VAL A 96 -7.15 -3.30 -7.90
N PHE A 97 -8.36 -2.97 -8.34
CA PHE A 97 -8.65 -1.66 -8.90
C PHE A 97 -9.10 -0.72 -7.78
N VAL A 98 -8.38 0.40 -7.60
CA VAL A 98 -8.68 1.40 -6.58
C VAL A 98 -9.19 2.67 -7.27
N THR A 99 -10.39 3.09 -6.90
CA THR A 99 -10.96 4.37 -7.32
C THR A 99 -10.82 5.37 -6.18
N THR A 100 -10.10 6.46 -6.39
CA THR A 100 -9.97 7.56 -5.41
C THR A 100 -10.99 8.68 -5.64
N ASN A 101 -11.88 8.53 -6.62
CA ASN A 101 -12.97 9.48 -6.89
C ASN A 101 -14.17 9.17 -5.98
N ASP A 102 -14.32 9.97 -4.93
CA ASP A 102 -15.56 10.09 -4.16
C ASP A 102 -16.37 11.30 -4.67
N ARG A 103 -16.79 11.25 -5.94
CA ARG A 103 -17.70 12.23 -6.54
C ARG A 103 -18.91 11.54 -7.14
#